data_AF-I6QW76-F1
#
_entry.id   AF-I6QW76-F1
#
_cell.length_a   1.000
_cell.length_b   1.000
_cell.length_c   1.000
_cell.angle_alpha   90.00
_cell.angle_beta   90.00
_cell.angle_gamma   90.00
#
_symmetry.space_group_name_H-M   'P 1'
#
loop_
_entity.id
_entity.type
_entity.pdbx_description
1 polymer ?
#
loop_
_entity_poly.entity_id
_entity_poly.type
_entity_poly.pdbx_seq_one_letter_code
_entity_poly.pdbx_strand_id
1 'polypeptide(L)' 'ADHEYNASTFTCRVIAGTGSDMYSAITGGIGALRGPKHGGANEVSDEIQKRYRNADEAEADIRARMARKEIVMGFGHPV' A
#
# COMPACT_ATOMS: atom_id res chain seq x y z
N ALA A 1 3.59 -3.42 -16.60
CA ALA A 1 3.95 -3.55 -15.18
C ALA A 1 3.10 -4.68 -14.61
N ASP A 2 3.74 -5.66 -13.97
CA ASP A 2 3.09 -6.84 -13.39
C ASP A 2 3.82 -7.19 -12.09
N HIS A 3 3.09 -7.75 -11.12
CA HIS A 3 3.59 -8.14 -9.80
C HIS A 3 2.78 -9.32 -9.25
N GLU A 4 2.65 -10.36 -10.08
CA GLU A 4 1.97 -11.65 -9.81
C GLU A 4 0.64 -11.52 -9.04
N TYR A 5 0.52 -12.16 -7.87
CA TYR A 5 -0.71 -12.27 -7.07
C TYR A 5 -0.77 -11.29 -5.90
N ASN A 6 -0.37 -10.05 -6.14
CA ASN A 6 -0.69 -8.97 -5.21
C ASN A 6 -2.21 -8.84 -4.98
N ALA A 7 -2.59 -8.19 -3.88
CA ALA A 7 -3.98 -8.15 -3.40
C ALA A 7 -5.01 -7.69 -4.45
N SER A 8 -4.69 -6.67 -5.27
CA SER A 8 -5.58 -6.20 -6.33
C SER A 8 -5.70 -7.20 -7.48
N THR A 9 -4.60 -7.82 -7.91
CA THR A 9 -4.65 -8.87 -8.95
C THR A 9 -5.44 -10.07 -8.47
N PHE A 10 -5.24 -10.51 -7.22
CA PHE A 10 -5.99 -11.62 -6.63
C PHE A 10 -7.49 -11.30 -6.53
N THR A 11 -7.84 -10.07 -6.15
CA THR A 11 -9.24 -9.61 -6.11
C THR A 11 -9.91 -9.68 -7.48
N CYS A 12 -9.24 -9.21 -8.54
CA CYS A 12 -9.74 -9.35 -9.91
C CYS A 12 -10.03 -10.81 -10.28
N ARG A 13 -9.13 -11.74 -9.90
CA ARG A 13 -9.29 -13.17 -10.17
C ARG A 13 -10.45 -13.79 -9.39
N VAL A 14 -10.66 -13.40 -8.13
CA VAL A 14 -11.80 -13.88 -7.33
C VAL A 14 -13.12 -13.49 -8.00
N ILE A 15 -13.27 -12.23 -8.42
CA ILE A 15 -14.50 -11.74 -9.08
C ILE A 15 -14.69 -12.41 -10.45
N ALA A 16 -13.63 -12.51 -11.27
CA ALA A 16 -13.71 -13.19 -12.55
C ALA A 16 -14.04 -14.69 -12.39
N GLY A 17 -13.55 -15.33 -11.32
CA GLY A 17 -13.82 -16.73 -10.98
C GLY A 17 -15.29 -17.05 -10.70
N THR A 18 -16.12 -16.03 -10.46
CA THR A 18 -17.58 -16.19 -10.31
C THR A 18 -18.33 -16.08 -11.65
N GLY A 19 -17.64 -15.88 -12.77
CA GLY A 19 -18.26 -15.61 -14.07
C GLY A 19 -18.75 -14.17 -14.25
N SER A 20 -18.30 -13.24 -13.41
CA SER A 20 -18.61 -11.81 -13.55
C SER A 20 -17.90 -11.17 -14.75
N ASP A 21 -18.36 -9.99 -15.15
CA ASP A 21 -17.78 -9.26 -16.28
C ASP A 21 -16.46 -8.55 -15.91
N MET A 22 -15.74 -8.14 -16.95
CA MET A 22 -14.42 -7.52 -16.81
C MET A 22 -14.46 -6.17 -16.07
N TYR A 23 -15.52 -5.37 -16.23
CA TYR A 23 -15.63 -4.08 -15.55
C TYR A 23 -15.85 -4.25 -14.05
N SER A 24 -16.66 -5.25 -13.66
CA SER A 24 -16.85 -5.62 -12.26
C SER A 24 -15.53 -6.07 -11.62
N ALA A 25 -14.75 -6.92 -12.31
CA ALA A 25 -13.45 -7.37 -11.82
C ALA A 25 -12.44 -6.22 -11.66
N ILE A 26 -12.33 -5.33 -12.66
CA ILE A 26 -11.43 -4.17 -12.62
C ILE A 26 -11.84 -3.20 -11.51
N THR A 27 -13.14 -2.92 -11.36
CA THR A 27 -13.65 -2.06 -10.30
C THR A 27 -13.27 -2.58 -8.92
N GLY A 28 -13.41 -3.89 -8.69
CA GLY A 28 -12.98 -4.53 -7.44
C GLY A 28 -11.47 -4.44 -7.21
N GLY A 29 -10.67 -4.67 -8.26
CA GLY A 29 -9.21 -4.52 -8.21
C GLY A 29 -8.77 -3.10 -7.84
N ILE A 30 -9.41 -2.07 -8.41
CA ILE A 30 -9.17 -0.65 -8.06
C ILE A 30 -9.50 -0.39 -6.60
N GLY A 31 -10.62 -0.93 -6.11
CA GLY A 31 -11.00 -0.82 -4.70
C GLY A 31 -9.95 -1.40 -3.76
N ALA A 32 -9.42 -2.58 -4.09
CA ALA A 32 -8.34 -3.21 -3.33
C ALA A 32 -7.02 -2.41 -3.41
N LEU A 33 -6.68 -1.87 -4.58
CA LEU A 33 -5.47 -1.05 -4.79
C LEU A 33 -5.50 0.26 -4.00
N ARG A 34 -6.67 0.88 -3.85
CA ARG A 34 -6.83 2.14 -3.11
C ARG A 34 -6.45 2.04 -1.62
N GLY A 35 -6.46 0.84 -1.04
CA GLY A 35 -6.15 0.65 0.38
C GLY A 35 -4.76 1.17 0.77
N PRO A 36 -4.59 1.78 1.97
CA PRO A 36 -3.31 2.36 2.39
C PRO A 36 -2.20 1.31 2.58
N LYS A 37 -2.55 0.03 2.73
CA LYS A 37 -1.61 -1.10 2.84
C LYS A 37 -1.27 -1.74 1.48
N HIS A 38 -1.77 -1.18 0.39
CA HIS A 38 -1.50 -1.65 -0.97
C HIS A 38 -1.05 -0.45 -1.82
N GLY A 39 -1.81 -0.07 -2.85
CA GLY A 39 -1.45 1.05 -3.74
C GLY A 39 -1.45 2.42 -3.07
N GLY A 40 -2.26 2.63 -2.02
CA GLY A 40 -2.28 3.90 -1.27
C GLY A 40 -1.07 4.12 -0.36
N ALA A 41 -0.16 3.15 -0.25
CA ALA A 41 1.04 3.29 0.58
C ALA A 41 1.99 4.39 0.08
N ASN A 42 1.96 4.71 -1.22
CA ASN A 42 2.79 5.75 -1.82
C ASN A 42 2.42 7.16 -1.32
N GLU A 43 1.14 7.50 -1.29
CA GLU A 43 0.61 8.77 -0.79
C GLU A 43 0.93 8.94 0.69
N VAL A 44 0.74 7.88 1.48
CA VAL A 44 1.11 7.88 2.91
C VAL A 44 2.62 8.07 3.09
N SER A 45 3.45 7.49 2.21
CA SER A 45 4.91 7.65 2.26
C SER A 45 5.35 9.08 1.93
N ASP A 46 4.69 9.74 0.98
CA ASP A 46 4.92 11.14 0.64
C ASP A 46 4.52 12.08 1.79
N GLU A 47 3.34 11.83 2.39
CA GLU A 47 2.86 12.57 3.57
C GLU A 47 3.77 12.40 4.80
N ILE A 48 4.47 11.28 4.94
CA ILE A 48 5.48 11.11 6.00
C ILE A 48 6.73 11.93 5.67
N GLN A 49 7.23 11.87 4.44
CA GLN A 49 8.44 12.61 4.02
C GLN A 49 8.28 14.12 4.19
N LYS A 50 7.10 14.66 3.87
CA LYS A 50 6.79 16.10 4.02
C LYS A 50 6.75 16.61 5.46
N ARG A 51 6.78 15.74 6.48
CA ARG A 51 6.73 16.14 7.89
C ARG A 51 8.05 16.74 8.40
N TYR A 52 9.15 16.47 7.72
CA TYR A 52 10.48 16.79 8.22
C TYR A 52 11.14 17.84 7.34
N ARG A 53 11.84 18.79 7.96
CA ARG A 53 12.57 19.84 7.23
C ARG A 53 13.95 19.40 6.79
N ASN A 54 14.51 18.40 7.47
CA ASN A 54 15.85 17.87 7.25
C ASN A 54 15.93 16.39 7.67
N ALA A 55 17.07 15.75 7.38
CA ALA A 55 17.29 14.33 7.64
C ALA A 55 17.36 14.00 9.15
N ASP A 56 17.89 14.89 9.98
CA ASP A 56 18.06 14.66 11.42
C ASP A 56 16.70 14.57 12.13
N GLU A 57 15.75 15.45 11.77
CA GLU A 57 14.37 15.41 12.25
C GLU A 57 13.66 14.10 11.86
N ALA A 58 13.86 13.65 10.62
CA ALA A 58 13.30 12.40 10.13
C ALA A 58 13.86 11.19 10.90
N GLU A 59 15.18 11.13 11.09
CA GLU A 59 15.82 10.05 11.84
C GLU A 59 15.30 9.96 13.28
N ALA A 60 15.19 11.11 13.97
CA ALA A 60 14.70 11.16 15.34
C ALA A 60 13.26 10.62 15.46
N ASP A 61 12.35 11.03 14.57
CA ASP A 61 10.96 10.56 14.60
C ASP A 61 10.85 9.07 14.27
N ILE A 62 11.54 8.60 13.23
CA ILE A 62 11.53 7.19 12.84
C ILE A 62 12.04 6.30 13.98
N ARG A 63 13.13 6.69 14.66
CA ARG A 63 13.63 5.96 15.84
C ARG A 63 12.59 5.90 16.95
N ALA A 64 11.90 7.01 17.22
CA ALA A 64 10.85 7.07 18.24
C ALA A 64 9.64 6.18 17.89
N ARG A 65 9.21 6.15 16.63
CA ARG A 65 8.14 5.26 16.14
C ARG A 65 8.50 3.79 16.27
N MET A 66 9.73 3.43 15.90
CA MET A 66 10.24 2.07 16.04
C MET A 66 10.27 1.63 17.51
N ALA A 67 10.68 2.52 18.43
CA ALA A 67 10.64 2.24 19.86
C ALA A 67 9.20 1.99 20.37
N ARG A 68 8.20 2.64 19.77
CA ARG A 68 6.77 2.42 20.05
C ARG A 68 6.15 1.26 19.25
N LYS A 69 6.93 0.56 18.43
CA LYS A 69 6.48 -0.54 17.54
C LYS A 69 5.38 -0.12 16.56
N GLU A 70 5.40 1.14 16.13
CA GLU A 70 4.53 1.60 15.04
C GLU A 70 4.96 1.00 13.70
N ILE A 71 4.01 0.81 12.79
CA ILE A 71 4.31 0.38 11.42
C ILE A 71 4.83 1.58 10.63
N VAL A 72 6.03 1.47 10.08
CA VAL A 72 6.59 2.46 9.16
C VAL A 72 6.10 2.17 7.74
N MET A 73 5.16 2.98 7.28
CA MET A 73 4.58 2.86 5.93
C MET A 73 5.65 3.11 4.87
N GLY A 74 5.59 2.36 3.77
CA GLY A 74 6.62 2.35 2.71
C GLY A 74 7.71 1.28 2.91
N PHE A 75 7.71 0.56 4.03
CA PHE A 75 8.60 -0.56 4.31
C PHE A 75 7.81 -1.83 4.64
N GLY A 76 8.39 -2.99 4.26
CA GLY A 76 7.75 -4.29 4.37
C GLY A 76 7.12 -4.72 3.05
N HIS A 77 7.47 -5.91 2.58
CA HIS A 77 6.99 -6.43 1.31
C HIS A 77 6.57 -7.90 1.48
N PRO A 78 5.26 -8.20 1.48
CA PRO A 78 4.79 -9.57 1.32
C PRO A 78 4.91 -9.93 -0.17
N VAL A 79 5.89 -10.76 -0.51
CA VAL A 79 5.92 -11.46 -1.81
C VAL A 79 5.02 -12.67 -1.70
#